data_AF-A0A2L2TL24-F1
#
_entry.id   AF-A0A2L2TL24-F1
#
_cell.length_a   1.000
_cell.length_b   1.000
_cell.length_c   1.000
_cell.angle_alpha   90.00
_cell.angle_beta   90.00
_cell.angle_gamma   90.00
#
_symmetry.space_group_name_H-M   'P 1'
#
loop_
_entity.id
_entity.type
_entity.pdbx_description
1 polymer ?
#
loop_
_entity_poly.entity_id
_entity_poly.type
_entity_poly.pdbx_seq_one_letter_code
_entity_poly.pdbx_strand_id
1 'polypeptide(L)'
;MDQFLSAASHIQTFGGILDDPEIVVTLASESLITFSSKTSGDFDGVDILFSGTEFPKSIIVTGLLGGYVKVGNALAGNPHKPQPQCNLDASREGVYKSGGKRIEITGGVDMFVSAEVLDDVSLPRRVEGPFEIHKQGAEELQPALSVYFVGRESSGGKAMTSPIFILY
;
A
#
# COMPACT_ATOMS: atom_id res chain seq x y z
N MET A 1 -25.52 26.37 -12.97
CA MET A 1 -25.85 24.98 -12.62
C MET A 1 -24.54 24.40 -12.14
N ASP A 2 -24.29 24.52 -10.84
CA ASP A 2 -22.98 24.27 -10.26
C ASP A 2 -22.62 22.79 -10.38
N GLN A 3 -21.47 22.55 -11.01
CA GLN A 3 -20.82 21.26 -11.09
C GLN A 3 -20.38 20.87 -9.69
N PHE A 4 -21.05 19.89 -9.08
CA PHE A 4 -20.56 19.21 -7.89
C PHE A 4 -19.35 18.35 -8.30
N LEU A 5 -18.18 18.97 -8.43
CA LEU A 5 -16.92 18.25 -8.61
C LEU A 5 -16.57 17.55 -7.29
N SER A 6 -16.14 16.29 -7.38
CA SER A 6 -15.62 15.57 -6.22
C SER A 6 -14.30 16.22 -5.78
N ALA A 7 -14.35 17.05 -4.75
CA ALA A 7 -13.14 17.58 -4.14
C ALA A 7 -12.60 16.58 -3.12
N ALA A 8 -11.29 16.32 -3.16
CA ALA A 8 -10.61 15.66 -2.06
C ALA A 8 -10.79 16.52 -0.81
N SER A 9 -11.45 15.98 0.21
CA SER A 9 -11.78 16.70 1.45
C SER A 9 -10.82 16.39 2.57
N HIS A 10 -10.26 15.18 2.57
CA HIS A 10 -9.31 14.74 3.57
C HIS A 10 -8.28 13.81 2.93
N ILE A 11 -7.06 13.87 3.46
CA ILE A 11 -5.96 13.00 3.08
C ILE A 11 -5.33 12.44 4.35
N GLN A 12 -4.97 11.17 4.33
CA GLN A 12 -4.30 10.51 5.44
C GLN A 12 -3.19 9.61 4.89
N THR A 13 -2.09 9.50 5.63
CA THR A 13 -1.06 8.49 5.34
C THR A 13 -1.66 7.09 5.50
N PHE A 14 -1.29 6.18 4.61
CA PHE A 14 -1.69 4.78 4.75
C PHE A 14 -1.21 4.22 6.09
N GLY A 15 -2.10 3.54 6.83
CA GLY A 15 -1.82 3.10 8.21
C GLY A 15 -2.13 4.15 9.29
N GLY A 16 -2.46 5.38 8.90
CA GLY A 16 -3.03 6.40 9.78
C GLY A 16 -2.09 6.98 10.84
N ILE A 17 -0.78 6.91 10.62
CA ILE A 17 0.23 7.51 11.49
C ILE A 17 0.26 9.03 11.24
N LEU A 18 -0.17 9.80 12.24
CA LEU A 18 -0.34 11.26 12.12
C LEU A 18 0.96 12.06 12.13
N ASP A 19 2.05 11.48 12.64
CA ASP A 19 3.35 12.14 12.76
C ASP A 19 4.46 11.17 12.34
N ASP A 20 4.64 11.05 11.02
CA ASP A 20 5.72 10.29 10.41
C ASP A 20 6.68 11.26 9.69
N PRO A 21 7.90 11.50 10.21
CA PRO A 21 8.85 12.42 9.58
C PRO A 21 9.39 11.90 8.23
N GLU A 22 9.13 10.63 7.89
CA GLU A 22 9.53 9.99 6.64
C GLU A 22 8.47 10.15 5.55
N ILE A 23 7.21 10.44 5.91
CA ILE A 23 6.08 10.58 4.99
C ILE A 23 5.47 11.97 5.06
N VAL A 24 5.43 12.64 3.91
CA VAL A 24 4.77 13.96 3.75
C VAL A 24 3.68 13.84 2.72
N VAL A 25 2.46 14.21 3.13
CA VAL A 25 1.30 14.28 2.24
C VAL A 25 0.72 15.69 2.31
N THR A 26 0.48 16.29 1.15
CA THR A 26 -0.09 17.64 1.06
C THR A 26 -1.21 17.66 0.05
N LEU A 27 -2.36 18.22 0.44
CA LEU A 27 -3.43 18.58 -0.48
C LEU A 27 -3.08 19.94 -1.10
N ALA A 28 -2.44 19.91 -2.26
CA ALA A 28 -1.99 21.13 -2.95
C ALA A 28 -3.16 21.87 -3.62
N SER A 29 -4.18 21.14 -4.06
CA SER A 29 -5.48 21.67 -4.51
C SER A 29 -6.56 20.59 -4.41
N GLU A 30 -7.81 20.92 -4.72
CA GLU A 30 -8.95 19.97 -4.69
C GLU A 30 -8.75 18.71 -5.55
N SER A 31 -7.86 18.76 -6.55
CA SER A 31 -7.57 17.67 -7.48
C SER A 31 -6.08 17.30 -7.55
N LEU A 32 -5.24 17.87 -6.68
CA LEU A 32 -3.80 17.61 -6.67
C LEU A 32 -3.32 17.32 -5.27
N ILE A 33 -2.79 16.11 -5.11
CA ILE A 33 -2.20 15.63 -3.86
C ILE A 33 -0.75 15.29 -4.15
N THR A 34 0.16 15.78 -3.30
CA THR A 34 1.58 15.43 -3.36
C THR A 34 1.91 14.48 -2.24
N PHE A 35 2.64 13.41 -2.57
CA PHE A 35 3.07 12.39 -1.63
C PHE A 35 4.58 12.19 -1.78
N SER A 36 5.28 12.21 -0.65
CA SER A 36 6.71 11.91 -0.57
C SER A 36 6.93 10.97 0.60
N SER A 37 7.58 9.83 0.34
CA SER A 37 7.99 8.89 1.38
C SER A 37 9.47 8.55 1.27
N LYS A 38 10.10 8.24 2.42
CA LYS A 38 11.41 7.63 2.55
C LYS A 38 11.29 6.17 3.03
N THR A 39 10.62 5.32 2.25
CA THR A 39 10.47 3.88 2.54
C THR A 39 11.73 3.06 2.26
N SER A 40 11.89 1.96 3.01
CA SER A 40 12.79 0.86 2.66
C SER A 40 12.12 -0.50 2.84
N GLY A 41 11.48 -1.01 1.78
CA GLY A 41 11.06 -2.42 1.70
C GLY A 41 9.66 -2.69 2.27
N ASP A 42 8.85 -1.66 2.37
CA ASP A 42 7.44 -1.70 2.72
C ASP A 42 6.58 -0.95 1.69
N PHE A 43 5.28 -0.89 1.97
CA PHE A 43 4.28 -0.24 1.12
C PHE A 43 3.73 0.96 1.86
N ASP A 44 3.90 2.11 1.25
CA ASP A 44 3.30 3.36 1.71
C ASP A 44 2.28 3.86 0.70
N GLY A 45 1.41 4.73 1.17
CA GLY A 45 0.40 5.33 0.33
C GLY A 45 -0.31 6.48 1.02
N VAL A 46 -1.33 6.98 0.34
CA VAL A 46 -2.22 8.01 0.82
C VAL A 46 -3.66 7.55 0.63
N ASP A 47 -4.43 7.61 1.71
CA ASP A 47 -5.88 7.48 1.67
C ASP A 47 -6.48 8.85 1.35
N ILE A 48 -7.36 8.88 0.35
CA ILE A 48 -7.99 10.11 -0.16
C ILE A 48 -9.49 9.98 0.04
N LEU A 49 -10.05 10.81 0.90
CA LEU A 49 -11.48 10.84 1.16
C LEU A 49 -12.12 11.99 0.37
N PHE A 50 -13.23 11.70 -0.28
CA PHE A 50 -14.02 12.67 -1.04
C PHE A 50 -15.28 13.06 -0.25
N SER A 51 -15.61 14.35 -0.26
CA SER A 51 -16.76 14.89 0.48
C SER A 51 -18.12 14.72 -0.22
N GLY A 52 -18.12 14.13 -1.43
CA GLY A 52 -19.31 13.92 -2.25
C GLY A 52 -19.54 12.45 -2.61
N THR A 53 -20.68 12.16 -3.22
CA THR A 53 -21.05 10.81 -3.69
C THR A 53 -20.44 10.47 -5.05
N GLU A 54 -19.94 11.46 -5.78
CA GLU A 54 -19.26 11.25 -7.04
C GLU A 54 -17.76 11.08 -6.80
N PHE A 55 -17.16 10.08 -7.45
CA PHE A 55 -15.72 9.88 -7.49
C PHE A 55 -15.12 10.51 -8.74
N PRO A 56 -13.82 10.83 -8.78
CA PRO A 56 -13.20 11.33 -10.01
C PRO A 56 -13.40 10.34 -11.17
N LYS A 57 -13.47 10.86 -12.40
CA LYS A 57 -13.61 10.04 -13.62
C LYS A 57 -12.31 9.30 -13.95
N SER A 58 -11.18 9.89 -13.58
CA SER A 58 -9.86 9.33 -13.76
C SER A 58 -8.92 9.76 -12.63
N ILE A 59 -7.92 8.92 -12.37
CA ILE A 59 -6.87 9.15 -11.39
C ILE A 59 -5.55 8.98 -12.13
N ILE A 60 -4.68 9.98 -12.01
CA ILE A 60 -3.33 9.94 -12.58
C ILE A 60 -2.34 10.00 -11.44
N VAL A 61 -1.49 8.98 -11.33
CA VAL A 61 -0.39 8.91 -10.37
C VAL A 61 0.92 8.93 -11.12
N THR A 62 1.68 10.01 -10.95
CA THR A 62 3.04 10.12 -11.48
C THR A 62 4.02 10.22 -10.34
N GLY A 63 5.19 9.63 -10.52
CA GLY A 63 6.18 9.57 -9.46
C GLY A 63 7.58 9.29 -9.96
N LEU A 64 8.55 9.70 -9.14
CA LEU A 64 9.97 9.45 -9.32
C LEU A 64 10.46 8.72 -8.08
N LEU A 65 11.23 7.66 -8.28
CA LEU A 65 11.84 6.91 -7.19
C LEU A 65 13.30 7.33 -7.05
N GLY A 66 13.60 7.89 -5.88
CA GLY A 66 14.97 8.16 -5.46
C GLY A 66 15.66 6.91 -4.92
N GLY A 67 16.87 7.11 -4.42
CA GLY A 67 17.64 6.13 -3.69
C GLY A 67 18.33 6.82 -2.53
N TYR A 68 18.90 6.05 -1.60
CA TYR A 68 19.63 6.58 -0.47
C TYR A 68 20.94 5.81 -0.26
N VAL A 69 21.88 6.44 0.44
CA VAL A 69 23.16 5.83 0.78
C VAL A 69 22.98 4.95 2.01
N LYS A 70 23.11 3.63 1.85
CA LYS A 70 23.04 2.67 2.97
C LYS A 70 24.26 2.72 3.91
N VAL A 71 25.43 3.13 3.43
CA VAL A 71 26.69 3.19 4.19
C VAL A 71 27.28 4.59 4.09
N GLY A 72 27.29 5.35 5.19
CA GLY A 72 27.70 6.75 5.22
C GLY A 72 26.54 7.67 5.60
N ASN A 73 26.45 8.85 4.98
CA ASN A 73 25.36 9.80 5.23
C ASN A 73 24.09 9.39 4.47
N ALA A 74 23.11 8.80 5.17
CA ALA A 74 21.83 8.39 4.59
C ALA A 74 21.03 9.54 3.96
N LEU A 75 21.28 10.80 4.36
CA LEU A 75 20.64 11.99 3.80
C LEU A 75 21.32 12.54 2.54
N ALA A 76 22.45 11.97 2.11
CA ALA A 76 23.17 12.44 0.93
C ALA A 76 22.44 12.20 -0.41
N GLY A 77 21.26 11.57 -0.38
CA GLY A 77 20.45 11.28 -1.56
C GLY A 77 20.96 10.09 -2.38
N ASN A 78 20.45 9.94 -3.60
CA ASN A 78 20.79 8.81 -4.46
C ASN A 78 22.17 9.01 -5.11
N PRO A 79 23.19 8.17 -4.82
CA PRO A 79 24.48 8.27 -5.51
C PRO A 79 24.41 7.76 -6.96
N HIS A 80 23.32 7.08 -7.35
CA HIS A 80 23.14 6.51 -8.67
C HIS A 80 22.23 7.38 -9.55
N LYS A 81 22.58 7.52 -10.84
CA LYS A 81 21.83 8.31 -11.84
C LYS A 81 20.42 7.79 -12.18
N PRO A 82 20.16 6.47 -12.21
CA PRO A 82 18.82 5.98 -12.54
C PRO A 82 17.82 6.36 -11.45
N GLN A 83 16.76 7.06 -11.85
CA GLN A 83 15.57 7.31 -11.03
C GLN A 83 14.38 6.70 -11.77
N PRO A 84 13.92 5.50 -11.38
CA PRO A 84 12.73 4.90 -11.97
C PRO A 84 11.56 5.88 -11.91
N GLN A 85 10.77 5.93 -12.98
CA GLN A 85 9.60 6.78 -13.07
C GLN A 85 8.36 5.90 -13.20
N CYS A 86 7.24 6.37 -12.68
CA CYS A 86 5.95 5.72 -12.87
C CYS A 86 4.92 6.72 -13.39
N ASN A 87 3.98 6.20 -14.18
CA ASN A 87 2.81 6.91 -14.64
C ASN A 87 1.64 5.93 -14.75
N LEU A 88 0.77 5.94 -13.75
CA LEU A 88 -0.46 5.17 -13.70
C LEU A 88 -1.62 6.11 -14.04
N ASP A 89 -2.29 5.83 -15.17
CA ASP A 89 -3.52 6.50 -15.57
C ASP A 89 -4.69 5.52 -15.42
N ALA A 90 -5.57 5.71 -14.44
CA ALA A 90 -6.69 4.82 -14.17
C ALA A 90 -8.03 5.52 -14.45
N SER A 91 -8.94 4.85 -15.16
CA SER A 91 -10.35 5.26 -15.18
C SER A 91 -11.04 4.85 -13.88
N ARG A 92 -12.18 5.47 -13.59
CA ARG A 92 -13.05 5.11 -12.47
C ARG A 92 -13.36 3.60 -12.48
N GLU A 93 -13.78 3.06 -13.61
CA GLU A 93 -14.12 1.64 -13.75
C GLU A 93 -12.91 0.73 -13.51
N GLY A 94 -11.69 1.23 -13.72
CA GLY A 94 -10.46 0.50 -13.42
C GLY A 94 -10.19 0.39 -11.92
N VAL A 95 -10.33 1.49 -11.17
CA VAL A 95 -10.02 1.52 -9.73
C VAL A 95 -11.10 0.88 -8.85
N TYR A 96 -12.32 0.72 -9.37
CA TYR A 96 -13.42 0.03 -8.68
C TYR A 96 -13.39 -1.50 -8.82
N LYS A 97 -12.55 -2.05 -9.70
CA LYS A 97 -12.37 -3.50 -9.79
C LYS A 97 -11.60 -3.98 -8.57
N SER A 98 -11.87 -5.21 -8.13
CA SER A 98 -11.11 -5.84 -7.05
C SER A 98 -9.60 -5.76 -7.34
N GLY A 99 -8.82 -5.19 -6.40
CA GLY A 99 -7.38 -4.98 -6.55
C GLY A 99 -6.99 -3.73 -7.36
N GLY A 100 -7.98 -2.93 -7.78
CA GLY A 100 -7.82 -1.66 -8.47
C GLY A 100 -7.03 -1.74 -9.78
N LYS A 101 -6.34 -0.66 -10.11
CA LYS A 101 -5.34 -0.60 -11.17
C LYS A 101 -3.94 -0.64 -10.57
N ARG A 102 -3.05 -1.41 -11.20
CA ARG A 102 -1.64 -1.54 -10.81
C ARG A 102 -0.74 -1.53 -12.03
N ILE A 103 0.44 -0.93 -11.90
CA ILE A 103 1.54 -1.07 -12.86
C ILE A 103 2.83 -1.40 -12.11
N GLU A 104 3.67 -2.23 -12.72
CA GLU A 104 5.03 -2.48 -12.23
C GLU A 104 5.95 -1.33 -12.65
N ILE A 105 6.90 -0.99 -11.79
CA ILE A 105 7.93 0.03 -12.02
C ILE A 105 9.21 -0.70 -12.43
N THR A 106 9.63 -0.47 -13.67
CA THR A 106 10.83 -1.11 -14.21
C THR A 106 12.07 -0.75 -13.39
N GLY A 107 12.89 -1.77 -13.08
CA GLY A 107 14.16 -1.60 -12.38
C GLY A 107 14.15 -2.01 -10.90
N GLY A 108 13.02 -2.47 -10.38
CA GLY A 108 12.92 -3.09 -9.05
C GLY A 108 12.19 -4.44 -9.11
N VAL A 109 12.43 -5.29 -8.10
CA VAL A 109 11.65 -6.52 -7.88
C VAL A 109 10.46 -6.17 -7.01
N ASP A 110 9.26 -6.60 -7.39
CA ASP A 110 7.99 -6.33 -6.70
C ASP A 110 7.73 -4.84 -6.42
N MET A 111 8.24 -3.98 -7.32
CA MET A 111 8.14 -2.53 -7.20
C MET A 111 7.01 -2.04 -8.10
N PHE A 112 5.96 -1.48 -7.52
CA PHE A 112 4.74 -1.11 -8.24
C PHE A 112 4.12 0.19 -7.72
N VAL A 113 3.19 0.72 -8.49
CA VAL A 113 2.22 1.71 -8.03
C VAL A 113 0.82 1.20 -8.34
N SER A 114 -0.11 1.43 -7.41
CA SER A 114 -1.51 1.03 -7.55
C SER A 114 -2.46 2.13 -7.09
N ALA A 115 -3.68 2.10 -7.62
CA ALA A 115 -4.80 2.91 -7.19
C ALA A 115 -6.06 2.05 -7.12
N GLU A 116 -6.73 2.09 -5.97
CA GLU A 116 -7.94 1.32 -5.69
C GLU A 116 -8.95 2.20 -4.96
N VAL A 117 -10.24 1.95 -5.19
CA VAL A 117 -11.34 2.51 -4.39
C VAL A 117 -11.77 1.46 -3.39
N LEU A 118 -11.71 1.82 -2.11
CA LEU A 118 -12.13 1.00 -0.99
C LEU A 118 -13.35 1.63 -0.33
N ASP A 119 -14.26 0.81 0.17
CA ASP A 119 -15.36 1.28 0.99
C ASP A 119 -14.82 1.76 2.35
N ASP A 120 -15.25 2.95 2.79
CA ASP A 120 -14.97 3.45 4.14
C ASP A 120 -15.88 2.74 5.15
N VAL A 121 -15.53 1.48 5.47
CA VAL A 121 -16.24 0.64 6.41
C VAL A 121 -15.36 0.35 7.63
N SER A 122 -16.01 0.28 8.80
CA SER A 122 -15.31 -0.15 10.01
C SER A 122 -14.80 -1.58 9.86
N LEU A 123 -13.49 -1.76 9.94
CA LEU A 123 -12.88 -3.08 9.90
C LEU A 123 -13.28 -3.92 11.12
N PRO A 124 -13.36 -5.25 10.98
CA PRO A 124 -13.66 -6.14 12.10
C PRO A 124 -12.61 -6.02 13.20
N ARG A 125 -13.03 -5.72 14.43
CA ARG A 125 -12.14 -5.69 15.61
C ARG A 125 -11.72 -7.07 16.10
N ARG A 126 -12.46 -8.10 15.71
CA ARG A 126 -12.21 -9.49 16.08
C ARG A 126 -12.51 -10.36 14.88
N VAL A 127 -11.51 -11.14 14.48
CA VAL A 127 -11.63 -12.16 13.43
C VAL A 127 -11.31 -13.49 14.11
N GLU A 128 -12.28 -14.39 14.13
CA GLU A 128 -12.11 -15.75 14.66
C GLU A 128 -12.83 -16.74 13.74
N GLY A 129 -12.30 -17.95 13.65
CA GLY A 129 -12.91 -19.00 12.87
C GLY A 129 -12.02 -20.24 12.76
N PRO A 130 -12.61 -21.39 12.46
CA PRO A 130 -11.85 -22.57 12.08
C PRO A 130 -11.35 -22.43 10.64
N PHE A 131 -10.21 -23.07 10.34
CA PHE A 131 -9.71 -23.24 8.98
C PHE A 131 -9.08 -24.64 8.86
N GLU A 132 -9.05 -25.20 7.66
CA GLU A 132 -8.51 -26.53 7.40
C GLU A 132 -7.12 -26.43 6.77
N ILE A 133 -6.21 -27.30 7.21
CA ILE A 133 -4.86 -27.41 6.66
C ILE A 133 -4.76 -28.75 5.94
N HIS A 134 -4.55 -28.70 4.63
CA HIS A 134 -4.31 -29.89 3.82
C HIS A 134 -2.81 -30.10 3.64
N LYS A 135 -2.35 -31.35 3.73
CA LYS A 135 -0.97 -31.72 3.43
C LYS A 135 -0.70 -31.51 1.93
N GLN A 136 -0.08 -30.38 1.56
CA GLN A 136 0.36 -30.12 0.18
C GLN A 136 1.86 -30.38 0.06
N GLY A 137 2.24 -31.37 -0.75
CA GLY A 137 3.59 -31.48 -1.31
C GLY A 137 4.76 -31.76 -0.36
N ALA A 138 4.52 -32.12 0.91
CA ALA A 138 5.58 -32.62 1.77
C ALA A 138 5.94 -34.05 1.34
N GLU A 139 7.04 -34.20 0.60
CA GLU A 139 7.73 -35.48 0.46
C GLU A 139 7.85 -36.16 1.83
N GLU A 140 7.86 -37.50 1.87
CA GLU A 140 7.87 -38.36 3.07
C GLU A 140 8.91 -38.00 4.15
N LEU A 141 9.82 -37.07 3.86
CA LEU A 141 10.95 -36.65 4.69
C LEU A 141 10.67 -35.50 5.68
N GLN A 142 9.52 -34.80 5.62
CA GLN A 142 9.19 -33.76 6.61
C GLN A 142 8.16 -34.23 7.65
N PRO A 143 8.58 -34.45 8.92
CA PRO A 143 7.70 -34.98 9.97
C PRO A 143 6.74 -33.93 10.56
N ALA A 144 6.97 -32.64 10.29
CA ALA A 144 6.15 -31.54 10.82
C ALA A 144 6.00 -30.42 9.78
N LEU A 145 4.80 -29.86 9.67
CA LEU A 145 4.56 -28.61 8.94
C LEU A 145 4.67 -27.44 9.92
N SER A 146 5.59 -26.51 9.66
CA SER A 146 5.71 -25.26 10.41
C SER A 146 4.74 -24.23 9.83
N VAL A 147 3.80 -23.76 10.65
CA VAL A 147 2.81 -22.74 10.28
C VAL A 147 3.00 -21.50 11.14
N TYR A 148 2.94 -20.33 10.53
CA TYR A 148 2.92 -19.04 11.23
C TYR A 148 1.72 -18.25 10.74
N PHE A 149 1.02 -17.62 11.69
CA PHE A 149 -0.04 -16.67 11.37
C PHE A 149 0.55 -15.28 11.36
N VAL A 150 0.22 -14.52 10.32
CA VAL A 150 0.57 -13.11 10.19
C VAL A 150 -0.71 -12.33 10.07
N GLY A 151 -0.89 -11.37 10.97
CA GLY A 151 -1.94 -10.36 10.92
C GLY A 151 -1.32 -8.98 10.70
N ARG A 152 -2.03 -8.14 9.95
CA ARG A 152 -1.72 -6.72 9.85
C ARG A 152 -2.87 -5.92 10.42
N GLU A 153 -2.58 -5.05 11.37
CA GLU A 153 -3.53 -4.08 11.91
C GLU A 153 -3.74 -2.94 10.92
N SER A 154 -4.87 -2.24 11.05
CA SER A 154 -5.17 -1.05 10.27
C SER A 154 -4.15 0.08 10.48
N SER A 155 -3.47 0.08 11.64
CA SER A 155 -2.38 1.01 11.98
C SER A 155 -1.08 0.73 11.22
N GLY A 156 -1.04 -0.33 10.41
CA GLY A 156 0.18 -0.85 9.80
C GLY A 156 0.97 -1.80 10.70
N GLY A 157 0.59 -1.95 11.98
CA GLY A 157 1.19 -2.90 12.91
C GLY A 157 1.14 -4.33 12.38
N LYS A 158 2.21 -5.10 12.59
CA LYS A 158 2.29 -6.51 12.18
C LYS A 158 2.36 -7.38 13.42
N ALA A 159 1.44 -8.32 13.54
CA ALA A 159 1.47 -9.36 14.56
C ALA A 159 1.81 -10.70 13.89
N MET A 160 2.76 -11.43 14.46
CA MET A 160 3.11 -12.76 13.99
C MET A 160 3.20 -13.72 15.17
N THR A 161 2.71 -14.95 14.98
CA THR A 161 2.92 -16.00 15.97
C THR A 161 4.31 -16.59 15.84
N SER A 162 4.84 -17.15 16.93
CA SER A 162 5.89 -18.17 16.82
C SER A 162 5.41 -19.32 15.91
N PRO A 163 6.32 -20.05 15.26
CA PRO A 163 5.94 -21.19 14.44
C PRO A 163 5.20 -22.24 15.29
N ILE A 164 4.08 -22.71 14.76
CA ILE A 164 3.30 -23.83 15.28
C ILE A 164 3.64 -25.05 14.44
N PHE A 165 4.09 -26.12 15.08
CA PHE A 165 4.47 -27.35 14.40
C PHE A 165 3.29 -28.31 14.39
N ILE A 166 2.78 -28.61 13.20
CA ILE A 166 1.69 -29.57 12.99
C ILE A 166 2.31 -30.91 12.63
N LEU A 167 2.11 -31.89 13.50
CA LEU A 167 2.51 -33.27 13.29
C LEU A 167 1.40 -34.00 12.50
N TYR A 168 1.81 -34.85 11.56
CA TYR A 168 0.91 -35.71 10.79
C TYR A 168 0.95 -37.15 11.29
#